data_AF-A0A972XZM4-F1
#
_entry.id   AF-A0A972XZM4-F1
#
_cell.length_a   1.000
_cell.length_b   1.000
_cell.length_c   1.000
_cell.angle_alpha   90.00
_cell.angle_beta   90.00
_cell.angle_gamma   90.00
#
_symmetry.space_group_name_H-M   'P 1'
#
loop_
_entity.id
_entity.type
_entity.pdbx_description
1 polymer ?
#
loop_
_entity_poly.entity_id
_entity_poly.type
_entity_poly.pdbx_seq_one_letter_code
_entity_poly.pdbx_strand_id
1 'polypeptide(L)'
;YKPKEENQDLHHNAVDGKAVPVPHFGVVLTMKDFDSLAQQLHAKQVEFVIEPYIRFKGEAGEQATMFFYDPSGNALEFKAFKNLDMLFAK
;
A
#
# COMPACT_ATOMS: atom_id res chain seq x y z
N TYR A 1 -10.40 14.86 23.11
CA TYR A 1 -10.66 14.03 21.92
C TYR A 1 -11.52 14.85 20.97
N LYS A 2 -11.03 15.19 19.77
CA LYS A 2 -11.86 15.79 18.73
C LYS A 2 -12.43 14.63 17.90
N PRO A 3 -13.75 14.45 17.82
CA PRO A 3 -14.33 13.44 16.96
C PRO A 3 -13.97 13.77 15.50
N LYS A 4 -13.62 12.75 14.72
CA LYS A 4 -13.50 12.90 13.27
C LYS A 4 -14.90 13.23 12.73
N GLU A 5 -15.03 14.29 11.96
CA GLU A 5 -16.26 14.57 11.20
C GLU A 5 -16.47 13.44 10.19
N GLU A 6 -17.70 12.94 10.09
CA GLU A 6 -18.11 11.81 9.22
C GLU A 6 -17.94 12.07 7.71
N ASN A 7 -17.53 13.29 7.32
CA ASN A 7 -17.24 13.67 5.93
C ASN A 7 -15.78 14.15 5.81
N GLN A 8 -14.82 13.28 6.09
CA GLN A 8 -13.51 13.42 5.45
C GLN A 8 -13.66 12.83 4.05
N ASP A 9 -13.92 13.68 3.05
CA ASP A 9 -13.75 13.31 1.65
C ASP A 9 -12.46 12.49 1.54
N LEU A 10 -12.56 11.24 1.11
CA LEU A 10 -11.42 10.36 0.90
C LEU A 10 -10.52 11.05 -0.12
N HIS A 11 -9.52 11.79 0.36
CA HIS A 11 -8.67 12.59 -0.50
C HIS A 11 -7.67 11.64 -1.14
N HIS A 12 -7.67 11.56 -2.46
CA HIS A 12 -6.68 10.76 -3.19
C HIS A 12 -5.65 11.67 -3.86
N ASN A 13 -4.40 11.21 -3.85
CA ASN A 13 -3.33 11.81 -4.63
C ASN A 13 -3.03 10.93 -5.84
N ALA A 14 -2.87 11.54 -7.01
CA ALA A 14 -2.43 10.81 -8.19
C ALA A 14 -0.94 10.48 -8.08
N VAL A 15 -0.61 9.19 -8.02
CA VAL A 15 0.76 8.67 -8.04
C VAL A 15 0.82 7.54 -9.06
N ASP A 16 1.72 7.63 -10.03
CA ASP A 16 1.84 6.65 -11.14
C ASP A 16 0.50 6.35 -11.84
N GLY A 17 -0.35 7.37 -11.99
CA GLY A 17 -1.69 7.23 -12.58
C GLY A 17 -2.72 6.53 -11.68
N LYS A 18 -2.40 6.27 -10.42
CA LYS A 18 -3.27 5.63 -9.43
C LYS A 18 -3.74 6.64 -8.38
N ALA A 19 -4.99 6.54 -7.98
CA ALA A 19 -5.58 7.36 -6.91
C ALA A 19 -5.19 6.78 -5.55
N VAL A 20 -4.07 7.24 -4.99
CA VAL A 20 -3.56 6.78 -3.68
C VAL A 20 -4.35 7.47 -2.56
N PRO A 21 -5.04 6.72 -1.69
CA PRO A 21 -5.85 7.29 -0.61
C PRO A 21 -4.99 7.94 0.47
N VAL A 22 -5.44 9.08 1.02
CA VAL A 22 -4.74 9.83 2.08
C VAL A 22 -5.74 10.22 3.18
N PRO A 23 -5.39 10.04 4.47
CA PRO A 23 -4.17 9.42 4.98
C PRO A 23 -4.20 7.89 4.83
N HIS A 24 -3.03 7.29 4.64
CA HIS A 24 -2.81 5.86 4.74
C HIS A 24 -1.66 5.57 5.71
N PHE A 25 -1.59 4.34 6.20
CA PHE A 25 -0.47 3.83 6.99
C PHE A 25 -0.29 2.35 6.69
N GLY A 26 0.83 1.78 7.14
CA GLY A 26 0.98 0.34 7.14
C GLY A 26 2.41 -0.10 7.37
N VAL A 27 2.83 -1.16 6.69
CA VAL A 27 4.02 -1.93 7.07
C VAL A 27 4.90 -2.21 5.86
N VAL A 28 6.21 -2.07 6.06
CA VAL A 28 7.22 -2.58 5.13
C VAL A 28 7.54 -4.03 5.50
N LEU A 29 7.32 -4.93 4.55
CA LEU A 29 7.51 -6.37 4.67
C LEU A 29 8.74 -6.82 3.88
N THR A 30 9.14 -8.08 4.10
CA THR A 30 10.02 -8.77 3.15
C THR A 30 9.26 -9.04 1.85
N MET A 31 9.95 -9.21 0.73
CA MET A 31 9.31 -9.58 -0.56
C MET A 31 8.49 -10.88 -0.43
N LYS A 32 9.02 -11.87 0.30
CA LYS A 32 8.34 -13.15 0.54
C LYS A 32 7.03 -12.96 1.32
N ASP A 33 7.06 -12.15 2.38
CA ASP A 33 5.87 -11.92 3.20
C ASP A 33 4.84 -11.07 2.48
N PHE A 34 5.29 -10.12 1.65
CA PHE A 34 4.42 -9.35 0.77
C PHE A 34 3.68 -10.26 -0.23
N ASP A 35 4.40 -11.14 -0.93
CA ASP A 35 3.79 -12.07 -1.88
C ASP A 35 2.81 -13.03 -1.19
N SER A 36 3.18 -13.56 -0.02
CA SER A 36 2.31 -14.42 0.80
C SER A 36 1.04 -13.69 1.24
N LEU A 37 1.17 -12.44 1.69
CA LEU A 37 0.02 -11.62 2.10
C LEU A 37 -0.89 -11.31 0.91
N ALA A 38 -0.33 -10.90 -0.22
CA ALA A 38 -1.09 -10.63 -1.45
C ALA A 38 -1.90 -11.85 -1.89
N GLN A 39 -1.29 -13.04 -1.91
CA GLN A 39 -1.99 -14.29 -2.24
C GLN A 39 -3.13 -14.60 -1.26
N GLN A 40 -2.90 -14.42 0.04
CA GLN A 40 -3.93 -14.65 1.06
C GLN A 40 -5.10 -13.67 0.93
N LEU A 41 -4.82 -12.39 0.63
CA LEU A 41 -5.83 -11.37 0.43
C LEU A 41 -6.67 -11.63 -0.83
N HIS A 42 -6.03 -12.02 -1.94
CA HIS A 42 -6.75 -12.47 -3.14
C HIS A 42 -7.63 -13.70 -2.88
N ALA A 43 -7.10 -14.71 -2.17
CA ALA A 43 -7.86 -15.92 -1.83
C ALA A 43 -9.08 -15.62 -0.94
N LYS A 44 -8.99 -14.57 -0.13
CA LYS A 44 -10.08 -14.05 0.71
C LYS A 44 -10.97 -13.02 0.00
N GLN A 45 -10.71 -12.75 -1.28
CA GLN A 45 -11.47 -11.81 -2.10
C GLN A 45 -11.52 -10.40 -1.49
N VAL A 46 -10.41 -9.97 -0.88
CA VAL A 46 -10.27 -8.58 -0.43
C VAL A 46 -10.18 -7.67 -1.64
N GLU A 47 -10.98 -6.59 -1.64
CA GLU A 47 -10.96 -5.60 -2.71
C GLU A 47 -9.77 -4.65 -2.54
N PHE A 48 -8.94 -4.57 -3.58
CA PHE A 48 -7.79 -3.68 -3.60
C PHE A 48 -8.17 -2.32 -4.19
N VAL A 49 -7.72 -1.25 -3.53
CA VAL A 49 -7.69 0.09 -4.12
C VAL A 49 -6.58 0.16 -5.17
N ILE A 50 -5.44 -0.47 -4.85
CA ILE A 50 -4.32 -0.66 -5.76
C ILE A 50 -3.84 -2.11 -5.61
N GLU A 51 -4.04 -2.88 -6.66
CA GLU A 51 -3.57 -4.27 -6.77
C GLU A 51 -2.05 -4.39 -6.56
N PRO A 52 -1.53 -5.51 -6.04
CA PRO A 52 -0.11 -5.71 -5.80
C PRO A 52 0.67 -5.68 -7.11
N TYR A 53 1.70 -4.82 -7.17
CA TYR A 53 2.56 -4.69 -8.34
C TYR A 53 3.96 -4.20 -7.96
N ILE A 54 4.92 -4.46 -8.85
CA ILE A 54 6.30 -3.98 -8.73
C ILE A 54 6.46 -2.61 -9.41
N ARG A 55 6.98 -1.64 -8.67
CA ARG A 55 7.45 -0.33 -9.15
C ARG A 55 8.95 -0.37 -9.38
N PHE A 56 9.42 0.40 -10.37
CA PHE A 56 10.85 0.55 -10.68
C PHE A 56 11.57 -0.79 -10.89
N LYS A 57 10.93 -1.73 -11.60
CA LYS A 57 11.46 -3.09 -11.79
C LYS A 57 12.83 -3.03 -12.49
N GLY A 58 13.84 -3.61 -11.85
CA GLY A 58 15.23 -3.63 -12.34
C GLY A 58 16.06 -2.41 -11.92
N GLU A 59 15.45 -1.42 -11.26
CA GLU A 59 16.15 -0.23 -10.77
C GLU A 59 16.51 -0.37 -9.28
N ALA A 60 17.35 0.54 -8.78
CA ALA A 60 17.76 0.52 -7.37
C ALA A 60 16.57 0.60 -6.41
N GLY A 61 15.54 1.38 -6.75
CA GLY A 61 14.31 1.56 -5.96
C GLY A 61 13.23 0.51 -6.19
N GLU A 62 13.56 -0.67 -6.74
CA GLU A 62 12.59 -1.74 -7.01
C GLU A 62 11.83 -2.13 -5.74
N GLN A 63 10.51 -1.92 -5.77
CA GLN A 63 9.63 -2.15 -4.63
C GLN A 63 8.28 -2.69 -5.07
N ALA A 64 7.68 -3.54 -4.25
CA ALA A 64 6.30 -3.96 -4.36
C ALA A 64 5.41 -3.04 -3.52
N THR A 65 4.19 -2.77 -3.98
CA THR A 65 3.20 -2.05 -3.17
C THR A 65 1.77 -2.50 -3.48
N MET A 66 0.91 -2.45 -2.47
CA MET A 66 -0.54 -2.68 -2.58
C MET A 66 -1.30 -1.83 -1.57
N PHE A 67 -2.56 -1.51 -1.89
CA PHE A 67 -3.47 -0.75 -1.03
C PHE A 67 -4.85 -1.39 -0.97
N PHE A 68 -5.44 -1.43 0.22
CA PHE A 68 -6.83 -1.81 0.45
C PHE A 68 -7.37 -1.14 1.71
N TYR A 69 -8.68 -1.15 1.90
CA TYR A 69 -9.31 -0.63 3.10
C TYR A 69 -9.54 -1.74 4.14
N ASP A 70 -9.34 -1.42 5.42
CA ASP A 70 -9.80 -2.27 6.50
C ASP A 70 -11.32 -2.11 6.74
N PRO A 71 -11.96 -2.95 7.58
CA PRO A 71 -13.40 -2.82 7.88
C PRO A 71 -13.82 -1.50 8.53
N SER A 72 -12.87 -0.70 9.03
CA SER A 72 -13.10 0.63 9.61
C SER A 72 -12.88 1.76 8.61
N GLY A 73 -12.60 1.44 7.33
CA GLY A 73 -12.35 2.42 6.27
C GLY A 73 -10.95 3.03 6.30
N ASN A 74 -10.00 2.47 7.04
CA ASN A 74 -8.61 2.93 7.01
C ASN A 74 -7.90 2.41 5.76
N ALA A 75 -7.24 3.30 5.02
CA ALA A 75 -6.39 2.89 3.91
C ALA A 75 -5.09 2.28 4.44
N LEU A 76 -4.86 1.01 4.13
CA LEU A 76 -3.66 0.28 4.48
C LEU A 76 -2.72 0.19 3.29
N GLU A 77 -1.47 0.57 3.49
CA GLU A 77 -0.39 0.40 2.52
C GLU A 77 0.56 -0.70 2.98
N PHE A 78 0.81 -1.68 2.11
CA PHE A 78 1.91 -2.62 2.31
C PHE A 78 2.95 -2.41 1.24
N LYS A 79 4.22 -2.42 1.64
CA LYS A 79 5.37 -2.29 0.75
C LYS A 79 6.37 -3.41 1.00
N ALA A 80 7.14 -3.75 -0.02
CA ALA A 80 8.38 -4.51 0.14
C ALA A 80 9.44 -3.97 -0.80
N PHE A 81 10.69 -3.97 -0.37
CA PHE A 81 11.81 -3.50 -1.19
C PHE A 81 12.69 -4.68 -1.53
N LYS A 82 13.18 -4.74 -2.77
CA LYS A 82 14.18 -5.73 -3.16
C LYS A 82 15.51 -5.50 -2.44
N ASN A 83 15.87 -4.23 -2.26
CA ASN A 83 16.99 -3.81 -1.43
C ASN A 83 16.47 -2.87 -0.33
N LEU A 84 16.54 -3.31 0.93
CA LEU A 84 16.03 -2.55 2.06
C LEU A 84 16.82 -1.25 2.32
N ASP A 85 18.09 -1.20 1.91
CA ASP A 85 18.91 0.01 2.02
C ASP A 85 18.31 1.21 1.26
N MET A 86 17.45 0.92 0.28
CA MET A 86 16.78 1.92 -0.56
C MET A 86 15.51 2.50 0.06
N LEU A 87 15.06 1.96 1.20
CA LEU A 87 13.83 2.40 1.87
C LEU A 87 13.88 3.87 2.33
N PHE A 88 15.05 4.32 2.79
CA PHE A 88 15.28 5.69 3.29
C PHE A 88 16.46 6.37 2.59
N ALA A 89 16.88 5.84 1.44
CA ALA A 89 17.87 6.49 0.61
C ALA A 89 17.35 7.88 0.19
N LYS A 90 18.21 8.89 0.26
CA LYS A 90 17.89 10.28 -0.03
C LYS A 90 17.81 10.56 -1.53
#